data_AF-A0A259TWD7-F1
#
_entry.id   AF-A0A259TWD7-F1
#
_cell.length_a   1.000
_cell.length_b   1.000
_cell.length_c   1.000
_cell.angle_alpha   90.00
_cell.angle_beta   90.00
_cell.angle_gamma   90.00
#
_symmetry.space_group_name_H-M   'P 1'
#
loop_
_entity.id
_entity.type
_entity.pdbx_description
1 polymer ?
#
loop_
_entity_poly.entity_id
_entity_poly.type
_entity_poly.pdbx_seq_one_letter_code
_entity_poly.pdbx_strand_id
1 'polypeptide(L)' 'MSGIPRTECPIARLTIEPHENADALELAAVGGYRAVVVKGRYQTGDLVVYIPEGSLVSRAVL' A
#
# COMPACT_ATOMS: atom_id res chain seq x y z
N MET A 1 16.40 5.09 7.93
CA MET A 1 15.32 5.96 7.43
C MET A 1 15.39 5.93 5.90
N SER A 2 14.73 4.94 5.29
CA SER A 2 14.90 4.68 3.85
C SER A 2 14.03 5.65 3.06
N GLY A 3 14.65 6.68 2.49
CA GLY A 3 14.01 7.57 1.54
C GLY A 3 13.83 6.84 0.23
N ILE A 4 12.64 6.24 0.02
CA ILE A 4 12.26 5.70 -1.28
C ILE A 4 12.25 6.88 -2.26
N PRO A 5 13.03 6.85 -3.35
CA PRO A 5 13.08 7.94 -4.31
C PRO A 5 11.70 8.17 -4.93
N ARG A 6 11.25 9.43 -5.00
CA ARG A 6 9.88 9.84 -5.43
C ARG A 6 9.50 9.44 -6.86
N THR A 7 10.45 8.93 -7.63
CA THR A 7 10.29 8.50 -9.03
C THR A 7 10.17 6.98 -9.19
N GLU A 8 10.28 6.20 -8.12
CA GLU A 8 10.23 4.73 -8.19
C GLU A 8 9.06 4.20 -7.39
N CYS A 9 8.35 3.22 -7.97
CA CYS A 9 7.31 2.45 -7.29
C CYS A 9 7.90 1.08 -6.94
N PRO A 10 8.46 0.88 -5.72
CA PRO A 10 9.14 -0.36 -5.39
C PRO A 10 8.15 -1.50 -5.14
N ILE A 11 8.63 -2.72 -5.37
CA ILE A 11 7.96 -3.93 -4.88
C ILE A 11 8.24 -4.06 -3.39
N ALA A 12 7.20 -4.21 -2.59
CA ALA A 12 7.30 -4.34 -1.15
C ALA A 12 6.37 -5.42 -0.61
N ARG A 13 6.72 -5.95 0.56
CA ARG A 13 5.84 -6.83 1.33
C ARG A 13 4.89 -6.00 2.17
N LEU A 14 3.61 -6.36 2.15
CA LEU A 14 2.59 -5.70 2.95
C LEU A 14 2.23 -6.48 4.21
N THR A 15 1.79 -5.77 5.23
CA THR A 15 1.14 -6.31 6.43
C THR A 15 -0.27 -5.74 6.51
N ILE A 16 -1.29 -6.59 6.59
CA ILE A 16 -2.67 -6.16 6.81
C ILE A 16 -2.93 -5.96 8.30
N GLU A 17 -3.44 -4.79 8.64
CA GLU A 17 -3.92 -4.39 9.97
C GLU A 17 -5.45 -4.19 9.88
N PRO A 18 -6.23 -4.76 10.80
CA PRO A 18 -7.68 -4.59 10.79
C PRO A 18 -8.06 -3.13 11.09
N HIS A 19 -9.07 -2.63 10.37
CA HIS A 19 -9.70 -1.35 10.70
C HIS A 19 -11.02 -1.61 11.42
N GLU A 20 -11.01 -1.59 12.76
CA GLU A 20 -12.14 -2.05 13.59
C GLU A 20 -13.48 -1.35 13.29
N ASN A 21 -13.44 -0.10 12.82
CA ASN A 21 -14.63 0.69 12.52
C ASN A 21 -14.97 0.77 11.01
N ALA A 22 -14.35 -0.04 10.15
CA ALA A 22 -14.64 -0.03 8.72
C ALA A 22 -15.09 -1.42 8.23
N ASP A 23 -16.26 -1.47 7.62
CA ASP A 23 -16.86 -2.73 7.18
C ASP A 23 -16.19 -3.27 5.90
N ALA A 24 -15.76 -2.37 5.02
CA ALA A 24 -15.26 -2.69 3.68
C ALA A 24 -13.76 -2.41 3.48
N LEU A 25 -13.08 -1.79 4.45
CA LEU A 25 -11.70 -1.32 4.31
C LEU A 25 -10.81 -1.88 5.40
N GLU A 26 -9.52 -2.01 5.09
CA GLU A 26 -8.47 -2.38 6.03
C GLU A 26 -7.19 -1.60 5.73
N LEU A 27 -6.21 -1.66 6.63
CA LEU A 27 -4.96 -0.93 6.51
C LEU A 27 -3.86 -1.86 6.02
N ALA A 28 -3.20 -1.48 4.92
CA ALA A 28 -2.00 -2.14 4.43
C ALA A 28 -0.77 -1.33 4.86
N ALA A 29 0.04 -1.89 5.74
CA ALA A 29 1.30 -1.32 6.17
C ALA A 29 2.45 -1.78 5.26
N VAL A 30 3.21 -0.82 4.72
CA VAL A 30 4.33 -1.07 3.80
C VAL A 30 5.48 -0.13 4.14
N GLY A 31 6.65 -0.66 4.51
CA GLY A 31 7.88 0.11 4.67
C GLY A 31 7.82 1.28 5.68
N GLY A 32 6.86 1.27 6.62
CA GLY A 32 6.62 2.35 7.58
C GLY A 32 5.46 3.29 7.22
N TYR A 33 4.85 3.11 6.05
CA TYR A 33 3.67 3.82 5.59
C TYR A 33 2.42 2.96 5.73
N ARG A 34 1.23 3.59 5.76
CA ARG A 34 -0.06 2.91 5.77
C ARG A 34 -0.91 3.39 4.60
N ALA A 35 -1.45 2.44 3.84
CA ALA A 35 -2.40 2.68 2.76
C ALA A 35 -3.75 2.02 3.10
N VAL A 36 -4.85 2.59 2.60
CA VAL A 36 -6.18 2.01 2.76
C VAL A 36 -6.46 1.09 1.58
N VAL A 37 -6.85 -0.15 1.85
CA VAL A 37 -7.18 -1.16 0.84
C VAL A 37 -8.55 -1.76 1.10
N VAL A 38 -9.13 -2.37 0.07
CA VAL A 38 -10.40 -3.12 0.20
C VAL A 38 -10.15 -4.36 1.04
N LYS A 39 -11.03 -4.60 2.01
CA LYS A 39 -10.95 -5.72 2.94
C LYS A 39 -10.89 -7.06 2.21
N GLY A 40 -9.92 -7.90 2.56
CA GLY A 40 -9.75 -9.23 2.00
C GLY A 40 -9.22 -9.26 0.57
N ARG A 41 -8.82 -8.11 0.00
CA ARG A 41 -8.21 -8.06 -1.34
C ARG A 41 -6.74 -8.50 -1.33
N TYR A 42 -6.07 -8.36 -0.20
CA TYR A 42 -4.67 -8.71 -0.01
C TYR A 42 -4.49 -9.50 1.28
N GLN A 43 -3.36 -10.18 1.40
CA GLN A 43 -2.97 -10.91 2.60
C GLN A 43 -1.58 -10.47 3.08
N THR A 44 -1.36 -10.54 4.39
CA THR A 44 -0.04 -10.25 4.97
C THR A 44 1.03 -11.16 4.34
N GLY A 45 2.10 -10.54 3.83
CA GLY A 45 3.20 -11.21 3.15
C GLY A 45 3.16 -11.12 1.62
N ASP A 46 2.03 -10.68 1.04
CA ASP A 46 1.90 -10.44 -0.39
C ASP A 46 2.92 -9.42 -0.89
N LEU A 47 3.39 -9.64 -2.13
CA LEU A 47 4.23 -8.69 -2.85
C LEU A 47 3.35 -7.75 -3.66
N VAL A 48 3.48 -6.46 -3.38
CA VAL A 48 2.71 -5.39 -4.04
C VAL A 48 3.63 -4.28 -4.52
N VAL A 49 3.17 -3.53 -5.51
CA VAL A 49 3.80 -2.28 -5.92
C VAL A 49 3.28 -1.17 -5.00
N TYR A 50 4.17 -0.56 -4.23
CA TYR A 50 3.85 0.62 -3.44
C TYR A 50 4.02 1.87 -4.29
N ILE A 51 3.01 2.73 -4.30
CA ILE A 51 3.05 4.05 -4.97
C ILE A 51 3.25 5.11 -3.88
N PRO A 52 4.43 5.76 -3.80
CA PRO A 52 4.70 6.78 -2.79
C PRO A 52 3.84 8.04 -2.95
N GLU A 53 3.75 8.83 -1.88
CA GLU A 53 3.11 10.14 -1.91
C GLU A 53 3.75 11.09 -2.94
N GLY A 54 2.92 11.80 -3.70
CA GLY A 54 3.36 12.72 -4.75
C GLY A 54 3.75 12.07 -6.09
N SER A 55 3.57 10.76 -6.23
CA SER A 55 3.76 10.06 -7.52
C SER A 55 2.73 10.51 -8.56
N LEU A 56 3.16 10.67 -9.82
CA LEU A 56 2.26 10.88 -10.95
C LEU A 56 1.88 9.53 -11.55
N VAL A 57 0.61 9.15 -11.39
CA VAL A 57 0.09 7.86 -11.85
C VAL A 57 -0.72 8.05 -13.12
N SER A 58 -0.40 7.29 -14.16
CA SER A 58 -1.19 7.31 -15.40
C SER A 58 -2.51 6.57 -15.19
N ARG A 59 -3.57 6.99 -15.89
CA ARG A 59 -4.88 6.34 -15.80
C ARG A 59 -4.88 4.88 -16.25
N ALA A 60 -3.90 4.48 -17.05
CA ALA A 60 -3.82 3.12 -17.58
C ALA A 60 -3.45 2.06 -16.53
N VAL A 61 -2.97 2.48 -15.34
CA VAL A 61 -2.45 1.58 -14.30
C VAL A 61 -3.21 1.66 -12.97
N LEU A 62 -4.40 2.27 -12.95
CA LEU A 62 -5.35 2.33 -11.82
C LEU A 62 -6.57 1.45 -12.10
#